data_AF-A0A8X7C3W1-F1
#
_entry.id   AF-A0A8X7C3W1-F1
#
_cell.length_a   1.000
_cell.length_b   1.000
_cell.length_c   1.000
_cell.angle_alpha   90.00
_cell.angle_beta   90.00
_cell.angle_gamma   90.00
#
_symmetry.space_group_name_H-M   'P 1'
#
loop_
_entity.id
_entity.type
_entity.pdbx_description
1 polymer ?
#
loop_
_entity_poly.entity_id
_entity_poly.type
_entity_poly.pdbx_seq_one_letter_code
_entity_poly.pdbx_strand_id
1 'polypeptide(L)'
;MAPASSHFITAGKYTRFDGWCFIHNSGLNMVPFKANKRGILPAARACRKCGKWDETLPHVIYHCPSLFAAWQTRHNVVFARIRAAVTFKCTILSEKQNVGPNGLRQDLVTHINNKIYITDVTIPFENTRQAFNQAREKGVQNLDLLHHFSTLGL
;
A
#
# COMPACT_ATOMS: atom_id res chain seq x y z
N MET A 1 -9.72 -14.40 18.54
CA MET A 1 -8.71 -13.58 17.85
C MET A 1 -7.41 -14.36 17.85
N ALA A 2 -6.92 -14.82 16.70
CA ALA A 2 -5.59 -15.44 16.66
C ALA A 2 -4.56 -14.35 17.01
N PRO A 3 -3.61 -14.60 17.94
CA PRO A 3 -2.52 -13.66 18.18
C PRO A 3 -1.80 -13.47 16.84
N ALA A 4 -1.62 -12.22 16.41
CA ALA A 4 -0.88 -11.93 15.19
C ALA A 4 0.54 -12.49 15.38
N SER A 5 0.83 -13.64 14.76
CA SER A 5 2.08 -14.35 15.00
C SER A 5 3.21 -13.61 14.30
N SER A 6 3.94 -12.76 15.02
CA SER A 6 5.23 -12.20 14.59
C SER A 6 6.37 -13.23 14.66
N HIS A 7 6.07 -14.49 15.00
CA HIS A 7 7.03 -15.60 15.04
C HIS A 7 7.81 -15.79 13.72
N PHE A 8 7.27 -15.34 12.58
CA PHE A 8 8.01 -15.37 11.32
C PHE A 8 9.20 -14.41 11.30
N ILE A 9 9.12 -13.28 12.00
CA ILE A 9 10.18 -12.26 12.06
C ILE A 9 11.39 -12.77 12.85
N THR A 10 11.13 -13.50 13.94
CA THR A 10 12.17 -13.98 14.86
C THR A 10 12.65 -15.40 14.57
N ALA A 11 11.75 -16.29 14.17
CA ALA A 11 12.06 -17.73 14.03
C ALA A 11 11.81 -18.27 12.61
N GLY A 12 11.32 -17.46 11.67
CA GLY A 12 10.99 -17.91 10.30
C GLY A 12 9.85 -18.94 10.21
N LYS A 13 9.21 -19.31 11.33
CA LYS A 13 8.13 -20.30 11.38
C LYS A 13 6.96 -19.86 10.50
N TYR A 14 6.39 -20.81 9.76
CA TYR A 14 5.28 -20.61 8.82
C TYR A 14 5.59 -19.70 7.61
N THR A 15 6.87 -19.38 7.38
CA THR A 15 7.32 -18.75 6.14
C THR A 15 8.08 -19.77 5.32
N ARG A 16 7.80 -19.85 4.02
CA ARG A 16 8.60 -20.68 3.12
C ARG A 16 10.05 -20.17 3.13
N PHE A 17 11.03 -21.06 2.96
CA PHE A 17 12.45 -20.72 3.04
C PHE A 17 12.85 -19.59 2.06
N ASP A 18 12.28 -19.59 0.85
CA ASP A 18 12.44 -18.54 -0.15
C ASP A 18 11.91 -17.17 0.31
N GLY A 19 10.74 -17.14 0.96
CA GLY A 19 10.17 -15.94 1.57
C GLY A 19 11.04 -15.41 2.72
N TRP A 20 11.58 -16.31 3.56
CA TRP A 20 12.48 -15.95 4.66
C TRP A 20 13.77 -15.30 4.12
N CYS A 21 14.42 -15.94 3.13
CA CYS A 21 15.61 -15.39 2.49
C CYS A 21 15.35 -14.03 1.84
N PHE A 22 14.19 -13.83 1.21
CA PHE A 22 13.85 -12.54 0.62
C PHE A 22 13.63 -11.44 1.67
N ILE A 23 12.85 -11.73 2.71
CA ILE A 23 12.48 -10.74 3.74
C ILE A 23 13.74 -10.24 4.48
N HIS A 24 14.60 -11.14 4.96
CA HIS A 24 15.81 -10.74 5.68
C HIS A 24 16.80 -9.96 4.81
N ASN A 25 17.02 -10.41 3.57
CA ASN A 25 17.89 -9.68 2.65
C ASN A 25 17.29 -8.33 2.25
N SER A 26 15.97 -8.22 2.14
CA SER A 26 15.30 -6.97 1.79
C SER A 26 15.46 -5.92 2.89
N GLY A 27 15.31 -6.30 4.16
CA GLY A 27 15.50 -5.39 5.30
C GLY A 27 16.91 -4.83 5.41
N LEU A 28 17.92 -5.60 4.98
CA LEU A 28 19.33 -5.21 5.00
C LEU A 28 19.83 -4.64 3.67
N ASN A 29 18.94 -4.44 2.69
CA ASN A 29 19.28 -4.03 1.31
C ASN A 29 20.33 -4.95 0.63
N MET A 30 20.36 -6.23 1.01
CA MET A 30 21.28 -7.25 0.49
C MET A 30 20.69 -8.08 -0.66
N VAL A 31 19.43 -7.83 -1.04
CA VAL A 31 18.84 -8.45 -2.23
C VAL A 31 19.70 -8.08 -3.44
N PRO A 32 20.06 -9.04 -4.32
CA PRO A 32 20.99 -8.82 -5.43
C PRO A 32 20.32 -8.07 -6.59
N PHE A 33 19.82 -6.86 -6.32
CA PHE A 33 19.35 -5.95 -7.35
C PHE A 33 20.53 -5.35 -8.12
N LYS A 34 20.32 -5.04 -9.39
CA LYS A 34 21.38 -4.52 -10.28
C LYS A 34 21.98 -3.22 -9.78
N ALA A 35 21.20 -2.31 -9.20
CA ALA A 35 21.72 -1.05 -8.69
C ALA A 35 22.58 -1.18 -7.42
N ASN A 36 22.47 -2.31 -6.70
CA ASN A 36 23.25 -2.57 -5.49
C ASN A 36 24.61 -3.26 -5.79
N LYS A 37 24.83 -3.71 -7.03
CA LYS A 37 26.07 -4.39 -7.42
C LYS A 37 27.19 -3.36 -7.67
N ARG A 38 28.34 -3.57 -7.02
CA ARG A 38 29.53 -2.74 -7.23
C ARG A 38 30.16 -3.03 -8.60
N GLY A 39 30.75 -2.00 -9.22
CA GLY A 39 31.48 -2.14 -10.49
C GLY A 39 30.61 -2.31 -11.75
N ILE A 40 29.29 -2.20 -11.64
CA ILE A 40 28.38 -2.25 -12.79
C ILE A 40 28.23 -0.87 -13.43
N LEU A 41 28.28 -0.82 -14.76
CA LEU A 41 28.04 0.39 -15.55
C LEU A 41 26.63 0.95 -15.28
N PRO A 42 26.43 2.28 -15.26
CA PRO A 42 25.12 2.89 -15.03
C PRO A 42 24.01 2.32 -15.92
N ALA A 43 24.30 2.12 -17.21
CA ALA A 43 23.34 1.56 -18.17
C ALA A 43 22.87 0.13 -17.82
N ALA A 44 23.69 -0.64 -17.09
CA ALA A 44 23.37 -1.99 -16.68
C ALA A 44 22.63 -2.08 -15.33
N ARG A 45 22.38 -0.95 -14.65
CA ARG A 45 21.62 -0.87 -13.40
C ARG A 45 20.10 -0.92 -13.61
N ALA A 46 19.64 -0.77 -14.84
CA ALA A 46 18.23 -0.74 -15.19
C ALA A 46 17.47 -2.00 -14.76
N CYS A 47 16.26 -1.79 -14.26
CA CYS A 47 15.33 -2.81 -13.79
C CYS A 47 15.11 -3.92 -14.81
N ARG A 48 15.32 -5.17 -14.40
CA ARG A 48 15.03 -6.37 -15.20
C ARG A 48 13.57 -6.49 -15.67
N LYS A 49 12.63 -5.81 -15.02
CA LYS A 49 11.19 -5.88 -15.35
C LYS A 49 10.73 -4.75 -16.25
N CYS A 50 11.05 -3.50 -15.92
CA CYS A 50 10.56 -2.33 -16.68
C CYS A 50 11.62 -1.66 -17.57
N GLY A 51 12.90 -1.96 -17.38
CA GLY A 51 14.01 -1.37 -18.15
C GLY A 51 14.25 0.13 -17.96
N LYS A 52 13.39 0.85 -17.23
CA LYS A 52 13.38 2.32 -17.23
C LYS A 52 14.17 2.97 -16.10
N TRP A 53 14.09 2.40 -14.90
CA TRP A 53 14.69 2.96 -13.70
C TRP A 53 15.69 1.99 -13.10
N ASP A 54 16.58 2.49 -12.24
CA ASP A 54 17.50 1.67 -11.48
C ASP A 54 16.77 0.57 -10.71
N GLU A 55 17.26 -0.65 -10.83
CA GLU A 55 16.75 -1.78 -10.08
C GLU A 55 17.17 -1.65 -8.62
N THR A 56 16.31 -1.07 -7.81
CA THR A 56 16.46 -0.91 -6.37
C THR A 56 15.31 -1.60 -5.64
N LEU A 57 15.46 -1.81 -4.33
CA LEU A 57 14.40 -2.36 -3.50
C LEU A 57 13.10 -1.51 -3.54
N PRO A 58 13.13 -0.17 -3.35
CA PRO A 58 11.93 0.66 -3.48
C PRO A 58 11.33 0.58 -4.87
N HIS A 59 12.18 0.51 -5.91
CA HIS A 59 11.70 0.36 -7.27
C HIS A 59 10.91 -0.94 -7.45
N VAL A 60 11.52 -2.09 -7.20
CA VAL A 60 10.89 -3.40 -7.44
C VAL A 60 9.65 -3.59 -6.55
N ILE A 61 9.72 -3.20 -5.29
CA ILE A 61 8.61 -3.41 -4.34
C ILE A 61 7.49 -2.37 -4.52
N TYR A 62 7.76 -1.15 -4.96
CA TYR A 62 6.78 -0.06 -4.85
C TYR A 62 6.65 0.88 -6.07
N HIS A 63 7.68 1.02 -6.93
CA HIS A 63 7.66 2.00 -8.05
C HIS A 63 7.82 1.46 -9.48
N CYS A 64 8.15 0.18 -9.68
CA CYS A 64 8.14 -0.55 -10.96
C CYS A 64 6.75 -0.74 -11.60
N PRO A 65 6.39 -0.02 -12.67
CA PRO A 65 5.05 -0.11 -13.28
C PRO A 65 4.69 -1.51 -13.79
N SER A 66 5.69 -2.26 -14.26
CA SER A 66 5.55 -3.66 -14.69
C SER A 66 5.08 -4.60 -13.57
N LEU A 67 5.16 -4.17 -12.31
CA LEU A 67 4.71 -4.91 -11.13
C LEU A 67 3.46 -4.30 -10.47
N PHE A 68 2.79 -3.37 -11.14
CA PHE A 68 1.61 -2.67 -10.63
C PHE A 68 0.53 -3.62 -10.09
N ALA A 69 0.25 -4.73 -10.79
CA ALA A 69 -0.72 -5.73 -10.36
C ALA A 69 -0.40 -6.32 -8.98
N ALA A 70 0.88 -6.52 -8.66
CA ALA A 70 1.31 -7.01 -7.35
C ALA A 70 1.07 -5.95 -6.26
N TRP A 71 1.23 -4.66 -6.58
CA TRP A 71 0.93 -3.58 -5.64
C TRP A 71 -0.56 -3.44 -5.38
N GLN A 72 -1.35 -3.49 -6.44
CA GLN A 72 -2.80 -3.46 -6.33
C GLN A 72 -3.31 -4.65 -5.51
N THR A 73 -2.67 -5.81 -5.62
CA THR A 73 -3.01 -6.99 -4.80
C THR A 73 -2.73 -6.74 -3.32
N ARG A 74 -1.55 -6.21 -2.96
CA ARG A 74 -1.22 -5.87 -1.56
C ARG A 74 -2.21 -4.86 -0.97
N HIS A 75 -2.51 -3.82 -1.74
CA HIS A 75 -3.53 -2.84 -1.41
C HIS A 75 -4.89 -3.50 -1.17
N ASN A 76 -5.36 -4.31 -2.13
CA ASN A 76 -6.66 -4.98 -2.08
C ASN A 76 -6.80 -5.92 -0.88
N VAL A 77 -5.73 -6.61 -0.47
CA VAL A 77 -5.74 -7.49 0.70
C VAL A 77 -5.97 -6.68 1.99
N VAL A 78 -5.29 -5.54 2.14
CA VAL A 78 -5.49 -4.65 3.31
C VAL A 78 -6.89 -4.04 3.29
N PHE A 79 -7.30 -3.53 2.13
CA PHE A 79 -8.67 -3.02 1.91
C PHE A 79 -9.73 -4.06 2.29
N ALA A 80 -9.62 -5.30 1.83
CA ALA A 80 -10.58 -6.36 2.11
C ALA A 80 -10.68 -6.68 3.61
N ARG A 81 -9.56 -6.63 4.33
CA ARG A 81 -9.54 -6.80 5.79
C ARG A 81 -10.23 -5.66 6.51
N ILE A 82 -9.98 -4.41 6.10
CA ILE A 82 -10.64 -3.22 6.67
C ILE A 82 -12.14 -3.30 6.41
N ARG A 83 -12.54 -3.55 5.15
CA ARG A 83 -13.94 -3.73 4.75
C ARG A 83 -14.64 -4.76 5.65
N ALA A 84 -14.11 -5.98 5.74
CA ALA A 84 -14.70 -7.05 6.54
C ALA A 84 -14.81 -6.69 8.04
N ALA A 85 -13.85 -5.94 8.58
CA ALA A 85 -13.88 -5.50 9.97
C ALA A 85 -14.95 -4.44 10.26
N VAL A 86 -15.30 -3.61 9.26
CA VAL A 86 -16.30 -2.54 9.42
C VAL A 86 -17.70 -2.94 8.98
N THR A 87 -17.86 -3.96 8.12
CA THR A 87 -19.16 -4.38 7.56
C THR A 87 -20.26 -4.57 8.61
N PHE A 88 -19.92 -5.09 9.80
CA PHE A 88 -20.90 -5.33 10.87
C PHE A 88 -21.22 -4.10 11.74
N LYS A 89 -20.54 -2.97 11.52
CA LYS A 89 -20.60 -1.77 12.36
C LYS A 89 -21.05 -0.52 11.60
N CYS A 90 -21.21 -0.60 10.29
CA CYS A 90 -21.44 0.56 9.44
C CYS A 90 -22.33 0.24 8.26
N THR A 91 -22.97 1.27 7.72
CA THR A 91 -23.57 1.21 6.38
C THR A 91 -22.51 1.63 5.37
N ILE A 92 -22.21 0.78 4.39
CA ILE A 92 -21.28 1.11 3.33
C ILE A 92 -22.02 1.95 2.28
N LEU A 93 -21.58 3.19 2.07
CA LEU A 93 -22.17 4.12 1.09
C LEU A 93 -21.52 3.96 -0.29
N SER A 94 -20.24 3.60 -0.32
CA SER A 94 -19.44 3.59 -1.55
C SER A 94 -18.20 2.69 -1.40
N GLU A 95 -17.89 1.92 -2.44
CA GLU A 95 -16.65 1.12 -2.52
C GLU A 95 -16.00 1.29 -3.89
N LYS A 96 -14.72 1.70 -3.91
CA LYS A 96 -13.87 1.73 -5.11
C LYS A 96 -14.51 2.42 -6.32
N GLN A 97 -15.34 3.41 -6.08
CA GLN A 97 -16.06 4.16 -7.11
C GLN A 97 -15.72 5.64 -7.05
N ASN A 98 -15.97 6.33 -8.15
CA ASN A 98 -15.80 7.77 -8.24
C ASN A 98 -16.91 8.43 -7.42
N VAL A 99 -16.52 9.35 -6.55
CA VAL A 99 -17.42 10.06 -5.65
C VAL A 99 -17.23 11.57 -5.81
N GLY A 100 -18.32 12.32 -5.65
CA GLY A 100 -18.29 13.77 -5.68
C GLY A 100 -18.09 14.37 -7.07
N PRO A 101 -18.11 15.72 -7.15
CA PRO A 101 -18.12 16.46 -8.42
C PRO A 101 -16.83 16.29 -9.23
N ASN A 102 -15.70 16.06 -8.55
CA ASN A 102 -14.41 15.86 -9.20
C ASN A 102 -14.15 14.40 -9.60
N GLY A 103 -15.12 13.50 -9.34
CA GLY A 103 -15.02 12.10 -9.71
C GLY A 103 -13.85 11.37 -9.03
N LEU A 104 -13.44 11.80 -7.84
CA LEU A 104 -12.33 11.18 -7.12
C LEU A 104 -12.70 9.78 -6.69
N ARG A 105 -11.89 8.79 -7.08
CA ARG A 105 -12.11 7.41 -6.70
C ARG A 105 -11.68 7.21 -5.26
N GLN A 106 -12.64 6.93 -4.38
CA GLN A 106 -12.37 6.57 -2.99
C GLN A 106 -12.42 5.07 -2.81
N ASP A 107 -11.60 4.56 -1.90
CA ASP A 107 -11.61 3.14 -1.57
C ASP A 107 -12.89 2.76 -0.83
N LEU A 108 -13.20 3.44 0.28
CA LEU A 108 -14.34 3.11 1.13
C LEU A 108 -14.97 4.36 1.75
N VAL A 109 -16.29 4.49 1.61
CA VAL A 109 -17.09 5.47 2.36
C VAL A 109 -18.13 4.74 3.20
N THR A 110 -18.14 5.02 4.49
CA THR A 110 -19.03 4.36 5.46
C THR A 110 -19.76 5.36 6.32
N HIS A 111 -20.99 5.04 6.68
CA HIS A 111 -21.82 5.80 7.60
C HIS A 111 -21.97 5.06 8.93
N ILE A 112 -21.64 5.73 10.03
CA ILE A 112 -21.70 5.21 11.40
C ILE A 112 -22.20 6.31 12.32
N ASN A 113 -23.30 6.08 13.05
CA ASN A 113 -23.82 7.00 14.07
C ASN A 113 -23.92 8.48 13.60
N ASN A 114 -24.54 8.71 12.45
CA ASN A 114 -24.72 10.05 11.87
C ASN A 114 -23.41 10.75 11.48
N LYS A 115 -22.35 9.96 11.22
CA LYS A 115 -21.05 10.43 10.74
C LYS A 115 -20.62 9.64 9.52
N ILE A 116 -20.12 10.36 8.53
CA ILE A 116 -19.53 9.77 7.33
C ILE A 116 -18.01 9.67 7.53
N TYR A 117 -17.47 8.49 7.25
CA TYR A 117 -16.06 8.19 7.28
C TYR A 117 -15.62 7.89 5.85
N ILE A 118 -14.65 8.65 5.36
CA ILE A 118 -13.97 8.43 4.08
C ILE A 118 -12.63 7.80 4.42
N THR A 119 -12.41 6.58 3.94
CA THR A 119 -11.21 5.80 4.22
C THR A 119 -10.49 5.50 2.91
N ASP A 120 -9.25 5.96 2.84
CA ASP A 120 -8.32 5.65 1.75
C ASP A 120 -7.21 4.75 2.28
N VAL A 121 -6.88 3.70 1.53
CA VAL A 121 -5.85 2.74 1.91
C VAL A 121 -4.59 3.01 1.10
N THR A 122 -3.51 3.39 1.79
CA THR A 122 -2.21 3.56 1.13
C THR A 122 -1.19 2.60 1.73
N ILE A 123 -0.41 1.92 0.86
CA ILE A 123 0.68 1.01 1.25
C ILE A 123 2.02 1.64 0.86
N PRO A 124 2.61 2.51 1.70
CA PRO A 124 3.88 3.15 1.37
C PRO A 124 5.06 2.17 1.49
N PHE A 125 6.20 2.52 0.88
CA PHE A 125 7.45 1.82 1.14
C PHE A 125 8.02 2.23 2.51
N GLU A 126 8.21 1.27 3.39
CA GLU A 126 8.51 1.48 4.82
C GLU A 126 10.00 1.77 5.09
N ASN A 127 10.57 2.81 4.47
CA ASN A 127 11.97 3.16 4.72
C ASN A 127 12.17 4.06 5.95
N THR A 128 11.16 4.88 6.30
CA THR A 128 11.24 5.90 7.35
C THR A 128 9.84 6.25 7.86
N ARG A 129 9.75 6.82 9.08
CA ARG A 129 8.50 7.42 9.58
C ARG A 129 7.97 8.52 8.65
N GLN A 130 8.86 9.28 8.03
CA GLN A 130 8.52 10.37 7.13
C GLN A 130 7.76 9.87 5.88
N ALA A 131 8.11 8.70 5.35
CA ALA A 131 7.39 8.11 4.22
C ALA A 131 5.91 7.84 4.55
N PHE A 132 5.60 7.39 5.77
CA PHE A 132 4.21 7.23 6.22
C PHE A 132 3.48 8.57 6.34
N ASN A 133 4.14 9.59 6.88
CA ASN A 133 3.55 10.92 7.01
C ASN A 133 3.24 11.53 5.64
N GLN A 134 4.19 11.47 4.71
CA GLN A 134 3.99 11.96 3.34
C GLN A 134 2.88 11.21 2.60
N ALA A 135 2.79 9.90 2.79
CA ALA A 135 1.71 9.10 2.22
C ALA A 135 0.35 9.52 2.78
N ARG A 136 0.27 9.75 4.09
CA ARG A 136 -0.95 10.26 4.76
C ARG A 136 -1.34 11.65 4.25
N GLU A 137 -0.39 12.57 4.16
CA GLU A 137 -0.64 13.94 3.69
C GLU A 137 -1.22 13.96 2.27
N LYS A 138 -0.72 13.11 1.37
CA LYS A 138 -1.27 12.95 0.02
C LYS A 138 -2.72 12.47 0.02
N GLY A 139 -3.07 11.55 0.92
CA GLY A 139 -4.46 11.07 1.06
C GLY A 139 -5.42 12.14 1.60
N VAL A 140 -4.95 13.00 2.51
CA VAL A 140 -5.75 14.06 3.15
C VAL A 140 -6.10 15.22 2.19
N GLN A 141 -5.32 15.43 1.13
CA GLN A 141 -5.55 16.51 0.17
C GLN A 141 -6.88 16.40 -0.62
N ASN A 142 -7.62 15.29 -0.49
CA ASN A 142 -8.93 15.10 -1.11
C ASN A 142 -10.09 15.79 -0.34
N LEU A 143 -9.91 17.05 0.07
CA LEU A 143 -10.86 17.85 0.87
C LEU A 143 -12.24 18.04 0.20
N ASP A 144 -12.31 18.01 -1.13
CA ASP A 144 -13.55 18.23 -1.90
C ASP A 144 -14.66 17.23 -1.59
N LEU A 145 -14.30 16.03 -1.12
CA LEU A 145 -15.28 14.98 -0.78
C LEU A 145 -15.98 15.24 0.55
N LEU A 146 -15.31 15.89 1.50
CA LEU A 146 -15.93 16.26 2.78
C LEU A 146 -17.09 17.24 2.55
N HIS A 147 -16.91 18.16 1.60
CA HIS A 147 -17.97 19.11 1.22
C HIS A 147 -19.11 18.45 0.45
N HIS A 148 -18.83 17.44 -0.38
CA HIS A 148 -19.88 16.71 -1.10
C HIS A 148 -20.80 15.92 -0.16
N PHE A 149 -20.23 15.27 0.85
CA PHE A 149 -21.02 14.49 1.81
C PHE A 149 -21.73 15.34 2.85
N SER A 150 -21.20 16.52 3.22
CA SER A 150 -21.90 17.44 4.13
C SER A 150 -23.18 18.02 3.52
N THR A 151 -23.26 18.17 2.20
CA THR A 151 -24.47 18.69 1.53
C THR A 151 -25.56 17.63 1.32
N LEU A 152 -25.26 16.34 1.53
CA LEU A 152 -26.22 15.24 1.37
C LEU A 152 -27.14 15.04 2.59
N GLY A 153 -26.94 15.77 3.69
CA GLY A 153 -27.82 15.72 4.87
C GLY A 153 -27.85 14.36 5.59
N LEU A 154 -26.80 13.56 5.42
CA LEU A 154 -26.59 12.23 6.02
C LEU A 154 -25.78 12.32 7.32
#